data_AF-A0AAN3HFM8-F1
#
_entry.id   AF-A0AAN3HFM8-F1
#
_cell.length_a   1.000
_cell.length_b   1.000
_cell.length_c   1.000
_cell.angle_alpha   90.00
_cell.angle_beta   90.00
_cell.angle_gamma   90.00
#
_symmetry.space_group_name_H-M   'P 1'
#
loop_
_entity.id
_entity.type
_entity.pdbx_description
1 polymer ?
#
loop_
_entity_poly.entity_id
_entity_poly.type
_entity_poly.pdbx_seq_one_letter_code
_entity_poly.pdbx_strand_id
1 'polypeptide(L)' 'TMGKNPDAPIISIGAIFFDPQTGDMGPEFSKTIDLETAGGVIDRDTIKWWLKQSREAQSAIMTDEIPLDDALLQLREF' A
#
# COMPACT_ATOMS: atom_id res chain seq x y z
N THR A 1 -2.24 3.99 3.39
CA THR A 1 -2.70 3.49 4.71
C THR A 1 -4.15 3.91 4.94
N MET A 2 -4.82 3.35 5.97
CA MET A 2 -6.15 3.85 6.43
C MET A 2 -6.05 4.70 7.70
N GLY A 3 -4.93 5.39 7.89
CA GLY A 3 -4.71 6.29 9.02
C GLY A 3 -3.39 7.05 8.89
N LYS A 4 -3.21 8.04 9.76
CA LYS A 4 -2.01 8.90 9.83
C LYS A 4 -1.11 8.57 11.03
N ASN A 5 -1.60 7.76 11.96
CA ASN A 5 -0.88 7.35 13.15
C ASN A 5 0.01 6.12 12.88
N PRO A 6 1.06 5.86 13.69
CA PRO A 6 1.94 4.71 13.49
C PRO A 6 1.26 3.34 13.58
N ASP A 7 0.09 3.27 14.23
CA ASP A 7 -0.73 2.07 14.37
C ASP A 7 -1.79 1.93 13.25
N ALA A 8 -1.74 2.78 12.22
CA ALA A 8 -2.66 2.70 11.09
C ALA A 8 -2.34 1.49 10.18
N PRO A 9 -3.36 0.79 9.66
CA PRO A 9 -3.14 -0.31 8.74
C PRO A 9 -2.51 0.15 7.43
N ILE A 10 -1.59 -0.69 6.94
CA ILE A 10 -1.02 -0.62 5.60
C ILE A 10 -2.03 -1.24 4.63
N ILE A 11 -2.31 -0.56 3.53
CA ILE A 11 -3.25 -1.02 2.48
C ILE A 11 -2.58 -1.22 1.12
N SER A 12 -1.35 -0.74 0.99
CA SER A 12 -0.53 -0.95 -0.18
C SER A 12 0.95 -0.76 0.17
N ILE A 13 1.81 -1.50 -0.52
CA ILE A 13 3.26 -1.41 -0.45
C ILE A 13 3.76 -1.20 -1.88
N GLY A 14 4.53 -0.14 -2.09
CA GLY A 14 5.21 0.15 -3.34
C GLY A 14 6.71 0.27 -3.10
N ALA A 15 7.53 -0.35 -3.94
CA ALA A 15 8.97 -0.18 -3.95
C ALA A 15 9.49 -0.18 -5.39
N ILE A 16 10.57 0.55 -5.64
CA ILE A 16 11.22 0.60 -6.94
C ILE A 16 12.72 0.80 -6.75
N PHE A 17 13.52 0.07 -7.52
CA PHE A 17 14.95 0.34 -7.59
C PHE A 17 15.20 1.57 -8.45
N PHE A 18 16.12 2.43 -8.06
CA PHE A 18 16.52 3.55 -8.88
C PHE A 18 18.00 3.87 -8.72
N ASP A 19 18.64 4.31 -9.79
CA ASP A 19 19.99 4.85 -9.75
C ASP A 19 19.92 6.35 -9.40
N PRO A 20 20.47 6.80 -8.25
CA PRO A 20 20.40 8.20 -7.84
C PRO A 20 21.28 9.14 -8.68
N GLN A 21 22.24 8.62 -9.46
CA GLN A 21 23.11 9.42 -10.32
C GLN A 21 22.48 9.67 -11.69
N THR A 22 21.85 8.65 -12.28
CA THR A 22 21.26 8.75 -13.62
C THR A 22 19.77 9.07 -13.59
N GLY A 23 19.08 8.69 -12.50
CA GLY A 23 17.62 8.72 -12.40
C GLY A 23 16.94 7.55 -13.09
N ASP A 24 17.68 6.53 -13.54
CA ASP A 24 17.11 5.35 -14.18
C ASP A 24 16.30 4.53 -13.17
N MET A 25 15.09 4.14 -13.60
CA MET A 25 14.18 3.32 -12.81
C MET A 25 14.34 1.85 -13.18
N GLY A 26 14.46 1.00 -12.16
CA GLY A 26 14.60 -0.44 -12.27
C GLY A 26 13.29 -1.19 -12.04
N PRO A 27 13.36 -2.45 -11.58
CA PRO A 27 12.17 -3.24 -11.26
C PRO A 27 11.26 -2.53 -10.26
N GLU A 28 9.95 -2.74 -10.44
CA GLU A 28 8.88 -2.24 -9.58
C GLU A 28 8.24 -3.36 -8.78
N PHE A 29 7.89 -3.05 -7.55
CA PHE A 29 7.07 -3.86 -6.66
C PHE A 29 5.85 -3.06 -6.26
N SER A 30 4.67 -3.65 -6.44
CA SER A 30 3.43 -3.08 -5.97
C SER A 30 2.52 -4.20 -5.49
N LYS A 31 2.05 -4.10 -4.25
CA LYS A 31 1.07 -5.02 -3.67
C LYS A 31 0.02 -4.25 -2.91
N THR A 32 -1.23 -4.61 -3.15
CA THR A 32 -2.37 -4.17 -2.35
C THR A 32 -2.57 -5.17 -1.22
N ILE A 33 -2.84 -4.66 -0.03
CA ILE A 33 -2.91 -5.46 1.19
C ILE A 33 -4.37 -5.67 1.56
N ASP A 34 -4.74 -6.92 1.80
CA ASP A 34 -6.02 -7.27 2.41
C ASP A 34 -6.11 -6.60 3.79
N LEU A 35 -7.01 -5.63 3.90
CA LEU A 35 -7.20 -4.83 5.10
C LEU A 35 -7.58 -5.68 6.32
N GLU A 36 -8.21 -6.84 6.14
CA GLU A 36 -8.55 -7.74 7.25
C GLU A 36 -7.29 -8.33 7.92
N THR A 37 -6.18 -8.41 7.20
CA THR A 37 -4.89 -8.95 7.69
C THR A 37 -3.96 -7.87 8.22
N ALA A 38 -4.23 -6.59 7.91
CA ALA A 38 -3.32 -5.48 8.19
C ALA A 38 -3.29 -5.03 9.67
N GLY A 39 -4.28 -5.43 10.47
CA GLY A 39 -4.41 -5.04 11.88
C GLY A 39 -4.59 -3.52 12.09
N GLY A 40 -4.22 -3.00 13.25
CA GLY A 40 -4.15 -1.56 13.50
C GLY A 40 -5.50 -0.82 13.71
N VAL A 41 -5.44 0.51 13.69
CA VAL A 41 -6.58 1.40 13.95
C VAL A 41 -6.85 2.31 12.75
N ILE A 42 -8.10 2.29 12.26
CA ILE A 42 -8.53 3.11 11.12
C ILE A 42 -8.96 4.51 11.58
N ASP A 43 -8.49 5.53 10.87
CA ASP A 43 -8.91 6.92 11.08
C ASP A 43 -10.13 7.27 10.22
N ARG A 44 -11.19 7.78 10.86
CA ARG A 44 -12.43 8.19 10.16
C ARG A 44 -12.20 9.26 9.09
N ASP A 45 -11.30 10.20 9.35
CA ASP A 45 -10.98 11.25 8.38
C ASP A 45 -10.21 10.71 7.16
N THR A 46 -9.44 9.63 7.33
CA THR A 46 -8.76 8.95 6.23
C THR A 46 -9.75 8.16 5.37
N ILE A 47 -10.77 7.52 5.96
CA ILE A 47 -11.89 6.95 5.19
C ILE A 47 -12.57 8.04 4.35
N LYS A 48 -12.95 9.17 4.98
CA LYS A 48 -13.57 10.29 4.26
C LYS A 48 -12.68 10.85 3.14
N TRP A 49 -11.36 10.81 3.31
CA TRP A 49 -10.41 11.21 2.29
C TRP A 49 -10.39 10.22 1.12
N TRP A 50 -10.37 8.91 1.38
CA TRP A 50 -10.42 7.87 0.34
C TRP A 50 -11.71 7.92 -0.48
N LEU A 51 -12.85 8.16 0.16
CA LEU A 51 -14.15 8.32 -0.53
C LEU A 51 -14.19 9.51 -1.52
N LYS A 52 -13.27 10.47 -1.39
CA LYS A 52 -13.14 11.62 -2.30
C LYS A 52 -12.16 11.38 -3.45
N GLN A 53 -11.41 10.28 -3.42
CA GLN A 53 -10.45 9.97 -4.49
C GLN A 53 -11.16 9.52 -5.75
N SER A 54 -10.44 9.50 -6.87
CA SER A 54 -10.97 8.99 -8.12
C SER A 54 -11.32 7.49 -7.99
N ARG A 55 -12.16 6.99 -8.90
CA ARG A 55 -12.53 5.56 -8.89
C ARG A 55 -11.32 4.66 -9.12
N GLU A 56 -10.37 5.11 -9.93
CA GLU A 56 -9.12 4.42 -10.22
C GLU A 56 -8.30 4.27 -8.94
N ALA A 57 -8.14 5.35 -8.16
CA ALA A 57 -7.42 5.32 -6.89
C ALA A 57 -8.12 4.45 -5.83
N GLN A 58 -9.46 4.49 -5.77
CA GLN A 58 -10.23 3.62 -4.88
C GLN A 58 -10.10 2.14 -5.29
N SER A 59 -10.16 1.84 -6.60
CA SER A 59 -10.01 0.47 -7.11
C SER A 59 -8.61 -0.07 -6.86
N ALA A 60 -7.56 0.75 -7.02
CA ALA A 60 -6.18 0.33 -6.83
C ALA A 60 -5.90 -0.24 -5.42
N ILE A 61 -6.70 0.14 -4.42
CA ILE A 61 -6.57 -0.35 -3.04
C ILE A 61 -7.61 -1.42 -2.66
N MET A 62 -8.42 -1.92 -3.61
CA MET A 62 -9.50 -2.89 -3.38
C MET A 62 -9.47 -4.07 -4.37
N THR A 63 -8.36 -4.25 -5.10
CA THR A 63 -8.21 -5.29 -6.12
C THR A 63 -6.88 -6.02 -5.95
N ASP A 64 -6.87 -7.31 -6.28
CA ASP A 64 -5.68 -8.19 -6.22
C ASP A 64 -4.96 -8.15 -4.86
N GLU A 65 -5.76 -8.08 -3.80
CA GLU A 65 -5.32 -8.03 -2.41
C GLU A 65 -4.63 -9.34 -2.00
N ILE A 66 -3.53 -9.21 -1.26
CA ILE A 66 -2.86 -10.33 -0.61
C ILE A 66 -2.71 -10.08 0.89
N PRO A 67 -2.57 -11.13 1.71
CA PRO A 67 -2.26 -10.99 3.13
C PRO A 67 -0.99 -10.14 3.38
N LEU A 68 -1.00 -9.36 4.46
CA LEU A 68 0.11 -8.47 4.80
C LEU A 68 1.44 -9.23 5.00
N ASP A 69 1.39 -10.38 5.65
CA ASP A 69 2.55 -11.25 5.86
C ASP A 69 3.13 -11.76 4.54
N ASP A 70 2.28 -12.20 3.60
CA ASP A 70 2.69 -12.58 2.25
C ASP A 70 3.32 -11.40 1.49
N ALA A 71 2.75 -10.20 1.59
CA ALA A 71 3.30 -9.02 0.93
C ALA A 71 4.67 -8.62 1.50
N LEU A 72 4.85 -8.69 2.82
CA LEU A 72 6.12 -8.42 3.48
C LEU A 72 7.17 -9.48 3.13
N LEU A 73 6.76 -10.74 3.00
CA LEU A 73 7.62 -11.84 2.54
C LEU A 73 8.10 -11.59 1.12
N GLN A 74 7.20 -11.25 0.20
CA GLN A 74 7.54 -10.95 -1.19
C GLN A 74 8.40 -9.68 -1.31
N LEU A 75 8.13 -8.64 -0.51
CA LEU A 75 8.94 -7.42 -0.50
C LEU A 75 10.38 -7.70 -0.05
N ARG A 76 10.57 -8.60 0.93
CA ARG A 76 11.91 -8.98 1.40
C ARG A 76 12.72 -9.72 0.33
N GLU A 77 12.04 -10.45 -0.55
CA GLU A 77 12.63 -11.23 -1.63
C GLU A 77 12.85 -10.41 -2.92
N PHE A 78 12.18 -9.26 -3.02
CA PHE A 78 12.30 -8.28 -4.10
C PHE A 78 13.56 -7.41 -3.94
#